data_AF-A0A8K1C8R5-F1
#
_entry.id   AF-A0A8K1C8R5-F1
#
_cell.length_a   1.000
_cell.length_b   1.000
_cell.length_c   1.000
_cell.angle_alpha   90.00
_cell.angle_beta   90.00
_cell.angle_gamma   90.00
#
_symmetry.space_group_name_H-M   'P 1'
#
loop_
_entity.id
_entity.type
_entity.pdbx_description
1 polymer ?
#
loop_
_entity_poly.entity_id
_entity_poly.type
_entity_poly.pdbx_seq_one_letter_code
_entity_poly.pdbx_strand_id
1 'polypeptide(L)'
;MAATTPKIFTPITLGGKANPIQLKHRVAMAPLTRLRAGDPGVQPDYAAKYYQQRSTDGGLIIAEATNITAYGRGYLGAPGIFNQEQIDAWKPITQAVHDKGGVIFLQLWHTGRISHPSLQPDNVLPVSSSTNMPIDESRVVPTKDGRLPLVQPRALDAEEIPKIAKEYRTAAENAIAAGFDGVEIHSANGYLLEQFLFDGLPRHKKIVD
;
A
#
# COMPACT_ATOMS: atom_id res chain seq x y z
N MET A 1 11.86 32.20 22.00
CA MET A 1 13.00 31.51 21.38
C MET A 1 12.61 31.16 19.95
N ALA A 2 13.41 31.55 18.95
CA ALA A 2 13.14 31.15 17.57
C ALA A 2 13.21 29.62 17.46
N ALA A 3 12.20 28.99 16.86
CA ALA A 3 12.23 27.56 16.61
C ALA A 3 13.43 27.25 15.70
N THR A 4 14.39 26.47 16.20
CA THR A 4 15.52 26.02 15.41
C THR A 4 15.03 25.01 14.38
N THR A 5 15.24 25.31 13.09
CA THR A 5 14.90 24.38 12.01
C THR A 5 15.63 23.06 12.23
N PRO A 6 14.92 21.92 12.35
CA PRO A 6 15.55 20.63 12.55
C PRO A 6 16.43 20.28 11.34
N LYS A 7 17.66 19.81 11.58
CA LYS A 7 18.58 19.39 10.52
C LYS A 7 18.28 17.95 10.06
N ILE A 8 18.58 17.64 8.80
CA ILE A 8 18.22 16.34 8.20
C ILE A 8 18.89 15.13 8.87
N PHE A 9 20.07 15.31 9.47
CA PHE A 9 20.83 14.25 10.18
C PHE A 9 20.71 14.34 11.71
N THR A 10 19.65 14.95 12.23
CA THR A 10 19.37 14.89 13.67
C THR A 10 18.30 13.84 13.98
N PRO A 11 18.35 13.21 15.16
CA PRO A 11 17.34 12.24 15.57
C PRO A 11 15.92 12.82 15.59
N ILE A 12 14.93 11.94 15.44
CA ILE A 12 13.51 12.24 15.61
C ILE A 12 12.80 11.03 16.21
N THR A 13 11.86 11.29 17.12
CA THR A 13 10.95 10.27 17.63
C THR A 13 9.69 10.24 16.78
N LEU A 14 9.33 9.07 16.25
CA LEU A 14 8.05 8.82 15.59
C LEU A 14 7.09 8.07 16.53
N GLY A 15 5.81 8.44 16.52
CA GLY A 15 4.79 7.83 17.37
C GLY A 15 4.60 8.50 18.74
N GLY A 16 3.76 7.90 19.58
CA GLY A 16 3.31 8.43 20.87
C GLY A 16 3.79 7.63 22.10
N LYS A 17 3.11 7.84 23.24
CA LYS A 17 3.54 7.38 24.58
C LYS A 17 3.72 5.86 24.75
N ALA A 18 3.10 5.03 23.90
CA ALA A 18 3.05 3.58 24.12
C ALA A 18 4.26 2.84 23.54
N ASN A 19 4.74 3.21 22.34
CA ASN A 19 5.88 2.58 21.66
C ASN A 19 6.52 3.56 20.66
N PRO A 20 7.26 4.57 21.15
CA PRO A 20 7.92 5.52 20.26
C PRO A 20 9.09 4.86 19.52
N ILE A 21 9.16 5.08 18.21
CA ILE A 21 10.29 4.66 17.37
C ILE A 21 11.33 5.78 17.36
N GLN A 22 12.57 5.46 17.73
CA GLN A 22 13.67 6.40 17.70
C GLN A 22 14.43 6.29 16.38
N LEU A 23 14.29 7.29 15.52
CA LEU A 23 15.10 7.41 14.32
C LEU A 23 16.33 8.25 14.59
N LYS A 24 17.46 7.88 13.98
CA LYS A 24 18.74 8.59 14.11
C LYS A 24 18.88 9.76 13.13
N HIS A 25 18.04 9.81 12.09
CA HIS A 25 17.99 10.89 11.12
C HIS A 25 16.58 11.06 10.52
N ARG A 26 16.39 12.12 9.74
CA ARG A 26 15.09 12.51 9.14
C ARG A 26 14.98 12.17 7.66
N VAL A 27 15.90 11.37 7.13
CA VAL A 27 15.83 10.80 5.78
C VAL A 27 14.97 9.55 5.82
N ALA A 28 13.91 9.51 5.02
CA ALA A 28 13.08 8.34 4.81
C ALA A 28 13.08 7.92 3.34
N MET A 29 13.06 6.62 3.08
CA MET A 29 12.79 6.10 1.75
C MET A 29 11.28 6.09 1.51
N ALA A 30 10.83 6.83 0.50
CA ALA A 30 9.44 6.85 0.07
C ALA A 30 8.98 5.47 -0.47
N PRO A 31 7.66 5.17 -0.42
CA PRO A 31 7.09 3.98 -1.03
C PRO A 31 7.23 4.02 -2.55
N LEU A 32 7.84 3.00 -3.13
CA LEU A 32 8.17 2.95 -4.57
C LEU A 32 7.75 1.60 -5.15
N THR A 33 6.59 1.51 -5.78
CA THR A 33 6.14 0.30 -6.49
C THR A 33 7.16 -0.14 -7.54
N ARG A 34 7.65 -1.38 -7.44
CA ARG A 34 8.72 -1.88 -8.32
C ARG A 34 8.25 -2.91 -9.34
N LEU A 35 7.03 -3.43 -9.18
CA LEU A 35 6.42 -4.48 -10.01
C LEU A 35 7.34 -5.69 -10.18
N ARG A 36 7.92 -6.12 -9.07
CA ARG A 36 8.94 -7.18 -9.00
C ARG A 36 8.49 -8.40 -8.19
N ALA A 37 7.31 -8.34 -7.59
CA ALA A 37 6.69 -9.52 -7.02
C ALA A 37 6.21 -10.46 -8.15
N GLY A 38 6.08 -11.75 -7.85
CA GLY A 38 5.50 -12.70 -8.78
C GLY A 38 3.99 -12.48 -8.98
N ASP A 39 3.33 -13.48 -9.54
CA ASP A 39 1.88 -13.63 -9.50
C ASP A 39 1.58 -14.87 -8.65
N PRO A 40 0.95 -14.75 -7.46
CA PRO A 40 -0.04 -13.73 -7.05
C PRO A 40 0.49 -12.59 -6.15
N GLY A 41 1.72 -12.10 -6.34
CA GLY A 41 2.26 -10.99 -5.56
C GLY A 41 3.09 -11.43 -4.34
N VAL A 42 3.69 -12.62 -4.40
CA VAL A 42 4.70 -13.07 -3.43
C VAL A 42 6.03 -12.36 -3.74
N GLN A 43 6.67 -11.80 -2.71
CA GLN A 43 7.97 -11.14 -2.87
C GLN A 43 9.06 -12.16 -3.22
N PRO A 44 9.98 -11.84 -4.15
CA PRO A 44 11.08 -12.73 -4.49
C PRO A 44 12.24 -12.59 -3.49
N ASP A 45 13.08 -13.62 -3.39
CA ASP A 45 14.21 -13.67 -2.45
C ASP A 45 15.15 -12.45 -2.54
N TYR A 46 15.37 -11.92 -3.74
CA TYR A 46 16.26 -10.77 -3.94
C TYR A 46 15.70 -9.47 -3.35
N ALA A 47 14.41 -9.40 -3.00
CA ALA A 47 13.80 -8.21 -2.40
C ALA A 47 14.43 -7.88 -1.04
N ALA A 48 14.86 -8.89 -0.27
CA ALA A 48 15.56 -8.68 0.99
C ALA A 48 16.86 -7.88 0.75
N LYS A 49 17.62 -8.22 -0.31
CA LYS A 49 18.82 -7.48 -0.68
C LYS A 49 18.52 -6.04 -1.09
N TYR A 50 17.43 -5.82 -1.81
CA TYR A 50 17.00 -4.50 -2.27
C TYR A 50 16.72 -3.54 -1.10
N TYR A 51 15.98 -3.99 -0.09
CA TYR A 51 15.66 -3.20 1.10
C TYR A 51 16.85 -3.09 2.05
N GLN A 52 17.64 -4.17 2.24
CA GLN A 52 18.88 -4.13 3.03
C GLN A 52 19.86 -3.06 2.52
N GLN A 53 20.05 -2.93 1.20
CA GLN A 53 20.94 -1.93 0.62
C GLN A 53 20.56 -0.48 0.93
N ARG A 54 19.30 -0.23 1.28
CA ARG A 54 18.74 1.10 1.58
C ARG A 54 18.53 1.33 3.07
N SER A 55 18.84 0.31 3.89
CA SER A 55 18.70 0.36 5.32
C SER A 55 19.94 1.00 5.94
N THR A 56 19.70 1.99 6.78
CA THR A 56 20.69 2.65 7.62
C THR A 56 20.26 2.53 9.07
N ASP A 57 21.23 2.54 9.98
CA ASP A 57 20.99 2.49 11.42
C ASP A 57 20.11 3.68 11.86
N GLY A 58 18.90 3.38 12.35
CA GLY A 58 17.88 4.35 12.74
C GLY A 58 17.24 5.11 11.56
N GLY A 59 17.31 4.59 10.33
CA GLY A 59 16.62 5.15 9.16
C GLY A 59 15.25 4.51 8.91
N LEU A 60 14.31 5.27 8.35
CA LEU A 60 12.97 4.79 8.00
C LEU A 60 12.88 4.41 6.52
N ILE A 61 12.35 3.22 6.25
CA ILE A 61 11.89 2.78 4.93
C ILE A 61 10.37 2.63 4.98
N ILE A 62 9.69 3.14 3.97
CA ILE A 62 8.30 2.78 3.68
C ILE A 62 8.36 1.85 2.47
N ALA A 63 7.95 0.60 2.67
CA ALA A 63 7.94 -0.42 1.64
C ALA A 63 7.00 -0.04 0.49
N GLU A 64 7.19 -0.69 -0.64
CA GLU A 64 6.32 -0.48 -1.80
C GLU A 64 4.84 -0.75 -1.50
N ALA A 65 3.96 -0.07 -2.24
CA ALA A 65 2.52 -0.22 -2.09
C ALA A 65 2.11 -1.69 -2.23
N THR A 66 1.45 -2.22 -1.20
CA THR A 66 1.20 -3.67 -1.04
C THR A 66 -0.29 -3.95 -0.90
N ASN A 67 -0.81 -4.83 -1.74
CA ASN A 67 -2.24 -5.10 -1.85
C ASN A 67 -2.76 -5.77 -0.56
N ILE A 68 -3.81 -5.19 0.04
CA ILE A 68 -4.45 -5.71 1.25
C ILE A 68 -5.39 -6.90 1.01
N THR A 69 -5.74 -7.13 -0.25
CA THR A 69 -6.67 -8.17 -0.70
C THR A 69 -6.43 -8.43 -2.19
N ALA A 70 -6.82 -9.60 -2.69
CA ALA A 70 -6.69 -9.92 -4.11
C ALA A 70 -7.50 -8.96 -5.00
N TYR A 71 -8.65 -8.49 -4.50
CA TYR A 71 -9.52 -7.52 -5.19
C TYR A 71 -8.98 -6.07 -5.19
N GLY A 72 -7.98 -5.80 -4.35
CA GLY A 72 -7.35 -4.48 -4.24
C GLY A 72 -6.28 -4.23 -5.29
N ARG A 73 -6.02 -5.21 -6.16
CA ARG A 73 -4.91 -5.21 -7.10
C ARG A 73 -5.19 -4.38 -8.34
N GLY A 74 -4.23 -3.52 -8.70
CA GLY A 74 -4.27 -2.74 -9.95
C GLY A 74 -3.10 -2.97 -10.90
N TYR A 75 -2.07 -3.71 -10.47
CA TYR A 75 -0.84 -3.87 -11.24
C TYR A 75 -0.32 -5.31 -11.11
N LEU A 76 -0.03 -5.96 -12.24
CA LEU A 76 0.71 -7.22 -12.25
C LEU A 76 2.10 -7.00 -11.67
N GLY A 77 2.52 -7.93 -10.79
CA GLY A 77 3.81 -7.89 -10.10
C GLY A 77 3.90 -6.95 -8.90
N ALA A 78 2.80 -6.29 -8.50
CA ALA A 78 2.73 -5.65 -7.18
C ALA A 78 2.59 -6.71 -6.07
N PRO A 79 3.24 -6.52 -4.90
CA PRO A 79 3.15 -7.49 -3.81
C PRO A 79 1.80 -7.47 -3.10
N GLY A 80 1.50 -8.52 -2.34
CA GLY A 80 0.34 -8.61 -1.44
C GLY A 80 0.72 -8.86 0.01
N ILE A 81 -0.26 -8.76 0.91
CA ILE A 81 -0.15 -9.09 2.34
C ILE A 81 -1.47 -9.67 2.91
N PHE A 82 -2.12 -10.55 2.16
CA PHE A 82 -3.44 -11.10 2.50
C PHE A 82 -3.47 -12.62 2.67
N ASN A 83 -2.35 -13.32 2.44
CA ASN A 83 -2.23 -14.76 2.65
C ASN A 83 -0.89 -15.12 3.33
N GLN A 84 -0.78 -16.36 3.78
CA GLN A 84 0.37 -16.84 4.55
C GLN A 84 1.68 -16.82 3.76
N GLU A 85 1.64 -17.22 2.49
CA GLU A 85 2.82 -17.24 1.62
C GLU A 85 3.43 -15.84 1.44
N GLN A 86 2.58 -14.82 1.27
CA GLN A 86 3.02 -13.42 1.20
C GLN A 86 3.61 -12.95 2.53
N ILE A 87 2.97 -13.27 3.67
CA ILE A 87 3.49 -12.93 5.00
C ILE A 87 4.89 -13.53 5.19
N ASP A 88 5.05 -14.81 4.85
CA ASP A 88 6.33 -15.51 5.02
C ASP A 88 7.41 -14.96 4.09
N ALA A 89 7.07 -14.55 2.87
CA ALA A 89 7.99 -13.89 1.94
C ALA A 89 8.45 -12.49 2.40
N TRP A 90 7.64 -11.79 3.22
CA TRP A 90 8.03 -10.50 3.79
C TRP A 90 8.96 -10.61 5.00
N LYS A 91 8.90 -11.70 5.78
CA LYS A 91 9.75 -11.90 6.98
C LYS A 91 11.26 -11.78 6.73
N PRO A 92 11.87 -12.40 5.69
CA PRO A 92 13.31 -12.23 5.45
C PRO A 92 13.65 -10.79 5.02
N ILE A 93 12.69 -10.03 4.47
CA ILE A 93 12.88 -8.65 4.05
C ILE A 93 12.93 -7.73 5.27
N THR A 94 11.95 -7.84 6.18
CA THR A 94 11.92 -7.06 7.42
C THR A 94 13.13 -7.38 8.29
N GLN A 95 13.47 -8.65 8.43
CA GLN A 95 14.69 -9.08 9.14
C GLN A 95 15.95 -8.44 8.54
N ALA A 96 16.11 -8.43 7.21
CA ALA A 96 17.30 -7.86 6.57
C ALA A 96 17.43 -6.33 6.76
N VAL A 97 16.31 -5.62 6.98
CA VAL A 97 16.27 -4.21 7.36
C VAL A 97 16.67 -4.03 8.83
N HIS A 98 16.11 -4.86 9.72
CA HIS A 98 16.40 -4.85 11.15
C HIS A 98 17.85 -5.21 11.46
N ASP A 99 18.46 -6.14 10.72
CA ASP A 99 19.89 -6.49 10.82
C ASP A 99 20.82 -5.30 10.56
N LYS A 100 20.33 -4.26 9.87
CA LYS A 100 21.04 -3.00 9.61
C LYS A 100 20.67 -1.88 10.61
N GLY A 101 19.84 -2.19 11.60
CA GLY A 101 19.27 -1.23 12.54
C GLY A 101 18.23 -0.29 11.91
N GLY A 102 17.75 -0.60 10.71
CA GLY A 102 16.72 0.18 10.03
C GLY A 102 15.32 -0.11 10.57
N VAL A 103 14.39 0.79 10.27
CA VAL A 103 12.96 0.67 10.56
C VAL A 103 12.22 0.57 9.24
N ILE A 104 11.24 -0.33 9.13
CA ILE A 104 10.45 -0.52 7.92
C ILE A 104 8.95 -0.56 8.19
N PHE A 105 8.21 0.26 7.46
CA PHE A 105 6.75 0.29 7.45
C PHE A 105 6.21 -0.34 6.17
N LEU A 106 5.06 -1.01 6.24
CA LEU A 106 4.36 -1.51 5.05
C LEU A 106 3.30 -0.52 4.60
N GLN A 107 3.32 -0.10 3.33
CA GLN A 107 2.27 0.74 2.77
C GLN A 107 1.08 -0.12 2.32
N LEU A 108 -0.05 0.00 3.02
CA LEU A 108 -1.28 -0.74 2.75
C LEU A 108 -2.06 -0.12 1.60
N TRP A 109 -2.39 -0.93 0.59
CA TRP A 109 -2.87 -0.45 -0.69
C TRP A 109 -4.10 -1.19 -1.20
N HIS A 110 -5.04 -0.40 -1.74
CA HIS A 110 -6.16 -0.85 -2.55
C HIS A 110 -6.31 0.13 -3.72
N THR A 111 -6.13 -0.32 -4.96
CA THR A 111 -6.09 0.59 -6.11
C THR A 111 -7.45 1.14 -6.51
N GLY A 112 -8.52 0.44 -6.15
CA GLY A 112 -9.89 0.82 -6.52
C GLY A 112 -10.02 0.76 -8.04
N ARG A 113 -10.52 1.85 -8.64
CA ARG A 113 -10.74 1.91 -10.10
C ARG A 113 -9.47 1.84 -10.95
N ILE A 114 -8.29 2.06 -10.36
CA ILE A 114 -7.01 1.98 -11.09
C ILE A 114 -6.64 0.50 -11.20
N SER A 115 -7.38 -0.24 -12.03
CA SER A 115 -7.27 -1.67 -12.25
C SER A 115 -7.98 -2.08 -13.54
N HIS A 116 -7.98 -3.38 -13.84
CA HIS A 116 -8.65 -3.99 -14.98
C HIS A 116 -9.23 -5.35 -14.55
N PRO A 117 -10.37 -5.83 -15.12
CA PRO A 117 -10.96 -7.12 -14.78
C PRO A 117 -9.98 -8.30 -14.83
N SER A 118 -9.06 -8.33 -15.80
CA SER A 118 -8.05 -9.39 -15.90
C SER A 118 -7.05 -9.46 -14.73
N LEU A 119 -7.05 -8.47 -13.84
CA LEU A 119 -6.26 -8.47 -12.59
C LEU A 119 -7.09 -8.87 -11.36
N GLN A 120 -8.42 -8.95 -11.51
CA GLN A 120 -9.35 -9.23 -10.43
C GLN A 120 -9.65 -10.73 -10.36
N PRO A 121 -9.88 -11.30 -9.17
CA PRO A 121 -10.49 -12.61 -9.05
C PRO A 121 -11.79 -12.68 -9.85
N ASP A 122 -12.02 -13.80 -10.54
CA ASP A 122 -13.21 -14.07 -11.36
C ASP A 122 -13.51 -13.04 -12.46
N ASN A 123 -12.51 -12.22 -12.83
CA ASN A 123 -12.65 -11.13 -13.80
C ASN A 123 -13.78 -10.14 -13.47
N VAL A 124 -14.07 -9.91 -12.19
CA VAL A 124 -15.07 -8.91 -11.79
C VAL A 124 -14.58 -7.50 -12.09
N LEU A 125 -15.51 -6.55 -12.22
CA LEU A 125 -15.17 -5.14 -12.38
C LEU A 125 -14.42 -4.61 -11.14
N PRO A 126 -13.36 -3.81 -11.32
CA PRO A 126 -12.78 -3.02 -10.24
C PRO A 126 -13.82 -2.15 -9.54
N VAL A 127 -13.59 -1.86 -8.27
CA VAL A 127 -14.53 -1.08 -7.44
C VAL A 127 -14.07 0.37 -7.27
N SER A 128 -15.01 1.28 -7.03
CA SER A 128 -14.75 2.70 -6.74
C SER A 128 -15.81 3.29 -5.81
N SER A 129 -15.58 4.53 -5.36
CA SER A 129 -16.54 5.32 -4.59
C SER A 129 -17.82 5.75 -5.35
N SER A 130 -17.84 5.68 -6.68
CA SER A 130 -18.95 6.16 -7.52
C SER A 130 -19.00 5.44 -8.86
N THR A 131 -20.18 5.39 -9.49
CA THR A 131 -20.38 4.84 -10.83
C THR A 131 -19.93 5.80 -11.93
N ASN A 132 -19.80 7.11 -11.63
CA ASN A 132 -19.58 8.17 -12.62
C ASN A 132 -18.15 8.69 -12.60
N MET A 133 -17.21 7.83 -12.25
CA MET A 133 -15.80 8.17 -12.19
C MET A 133 -15.27 8.37 -13.61
N PRO A 134 -14.78 9.57 -13.98
CA PRO A 134 -14.24 9.80 -15.32
C PRO A 134 -13.00 8.95 -15.53
N ILE A 135 -12.98 8.15 -16.60
CA ILE A 135 -11.81 7.35 -16.95
C ILE A 135 -10.91 8.16 -17.85
N ASP A 136 -9.65 8.26 -17.44
CA ASP A 136 -8.59 8.71 -18.33
C ASP A 136 -8.22 7.54 -19.25
N GLU A 137 -8.73 7.58 -20.48
CA GLU A 137 -8.51 6.55 -21.50
C GLU A 137 -7.03 6.39 -21.88
N SER A 138 -6.18 7.39 -21.56
CA SER A 138 -4.73 7.29 -21.76
C SER A 138 -4.03 6.47 -20.68
N ARG A 139 -4.68 6.22 -19.54
CA ARG A 139 -4.12 5.40 -18.46
C ARG A 139 -4.29 3.92 -18.77
N VAL A 140 -3.17 3.21 -18.64
CA VAL A 140 -3.10 1.76 -18.79
C VAL A 140 -2.45 1.13 -17.57
N VAL A 141 -2.89 -0.08 -17.22
CA VAL A 141 -2.31 -0.91 -16.16
C VAL A 141 -1.58 -2.11 -16.76
N PRO A 142 -0.43 -2.52 -16.18
CA PRO A 142 0.26 -3.73 -16.60
C PRO A 142 -0.52 -4.96 -16.14
N THR A 143 -0.84 -5.83 -17.09
CA THR A 143 -1.55 -7.10 -16.90
C THR A 143 -0.78 -8.25 -17.53
N LYS A 144 -1.32 -9.48 -17.44
CA LYS A 144 -0.73 -10.66 -18.12
C LYS A 144 -0.78 -10.53 -19.64
N ASP A 145 -1.78 -9.84 -20.17
CA ASP A 145 -2.01 -9.63 -21.60
C ASP A 145 -1.36 -8.34 -22.13
N GLY A 146 -0.42 -7.78 -21.37
CA GLY A 146 0.21 -6.50 -21.65
C GLY A 146 -0.46 -5.32 -20.94
N ARG A 147 -0.25 -4.11 -21.46
CA ARG A 147 -0.83 -2.88 -20.89
C ARG A 147 -2.25 -2.71 -21.41
N LEU A 148 -3.23 -2.77 -20.51
CA LEU A 148 -4.65 -2.63 -20.85
C LEU A 148 -5.21 -1.31 -20.31
N PRO A 149 -6.15 -0.67 -21.02
CA PRO A 149 -6.81 0.53 -20.55
C PRO A 149 -7.64 0.25 -19.29
N LEU A 150 -7.92 1.29 -18.51
CA LEU A 150 -8.90 1.20 -17.41
C LEU A 150 -10.32 0.97 -17.97
N VAL A 151 -11.20 0.35 -17.18
CA VAL A 151 -12.62 0.14 -17.51
C VAL A 151 -13.52 0.80 -16.49
N GLN A 152 -14.81 1.02 -16.83
CA GLN A 152 -15.78 1.61 -15.91
C GLN A 152 -15.86 0.78 -14.62
N PRO A 153 -15.52 1.35 -13.45
CA PRO A 153 -15.59 0.61 -12.21
C PRO A 153 -17.04 0.45 -11.76
N ARG A 154 -17.27 -0.54 -10.91
CA ARG A 154 -18.51 -0.66 -10.14
C ARG A 154 -18.43 0.24 -8.91
N ALA A 155 -19.51 0.95 -8.60
CA ALA A 155 -19.59 1.64 -7.31
C ALA A 155 -19.71 0.62 -6.17
N LEU A 156 -19.02 0.88 -5.07
CA LEU A 156 -19.24 0.16 -3.83
C LEU A 156 -20.60 0.52 -3.25
N ASP A 157 -21.33 -0.51 -2.85
CA ASP A 157 -22.49 -0.35 -1.99
C ASP A 157 -22.04 -0.04 -0.57
N ALA A 158 -22.89 0.66 0.20
CA ALA A 158 -22.54 1.08 1.57
C ALA A 158 -22.23 -0.12 2.48
N GLU A 159 -22.92 -1.23 2.24
CA GLU A 159 -22.79 -2.49 2.97
C GLU A 159 -21.46 -3.21 2.69
N GLU A 160 -20.74 -2.84 1.62
CA GLU A 160 -19.42 -3.40 1.28
C GLU A 160 -18.27 -2.68 2.01
N ILE A 161 -18.46 -1.44 2.44
CA ILE A 161 -17.41 -0.61 3.07
C ILE A 161 -16.86 -1.27 4.35
N PRO A 162 -17.67 -1.85 5.26
CA PRO A 162 -17.16 -2.54 6.43
C PRO A 162 -16.23 -3.72 6.09
N LYS A 163 -16.46 -4.42 4.97
CA LYS A 163 -15.59 -5.50 4.52
C LYS A 163 -14.21 -4.96 4.13
N ILE A 164 -14.14 -3.85 3.40
CA ILE A 164 -12.87 -3.23 3.01
C ILE A 164 -12.10 -2.75 4.24
N ALA A 165 -12.78 -2.11 5.19
CA ALA A 165 -12.15 -1.72 6.47
C ALA A 165 -11.57 -2.95 7.22
N LYS A 166 -12.28 -4.08 7.21
CA LYS A 166 -11.79 -5.35 7.76
C LYS A 166 -10.57 -5.87 7.00
N GLU A 167 -10.52 -5.74 5.67
CA GLU A 167 -9.35 -6.14 4.88
C GLU A 167 -8.11 -5.29 5.22
N TYR A 168 -8.28 -3.97 5.41
CA TYR A 168 -7.19 -3.11 5.92
C TYR A 168 -6.72 -3.55 7.31
N ARG A 169 -7.66 -3.90 8.20
CA ARG A 169 -7.34 -4.41 9.55
C ARG A 169 -6.54 -5.72 9.46
N THR A 170 -7.01 -6.69 8.68
CA THR A 170 -6.30 -7.97 8.48
C THR A 170 -4.92 -7.76 7.87
N ALA A 171 -4.79 -6.87 6.88
CA ALA A 171 -3.50 -6.55 6.28
C ALA A 171 -2.52 -5.92 7.28
N ALA A 172 -3.00 -5.09 8.21
CA ALA A 172 -2.18 -4.56 9.29
C ALA A 172 -1.75 -5.66 10.28
N GLU A 173 -2.65 -6.58 10.66
CA GLU A 173 -2.32 -7.75 11.48
C GLU A 173 -1.27 -8.64 10.80
N ASN A 174 -1.40 -8.86 9.49
CA ASN A 174 -0.46 -9.60 8.68
C ASN A 174 0.90 -8.89 8.56
N ALA A 175 0.93 -7.56 8.47
CA ALA A 175 2.16 -6.77 8.48
C ALA A 175 2.91 -6.94 9.81
N ILE A 176 2.19 -6.95 10.94
CA ILE A 176 2.78 -7.26 12.26
C ILE A 176 3.36 -8.68 12.25
N ALA A 177 2.62 -9.67 11.73
CA ALA A 177 3.10 -11.05 11.64
C ALA A 177 4.31 -11.23 10.69
N ALA A 178 4.46 -10.36 9.70
CA ALA A 178 5.61 -10.28 8.81
C ALA A 178 6.80 -9.51 9.40
N GLY A 179 6.68 -8.95 10.60
CA GLY A 179 7.76 -8.26 11.30
C GLY A 179 7.94 -6.79 10.90
N PHE A 180 6.93 -6.12 10.36
CA PHE A 180 7.03 -4.67 10.12
C PHE A 180 6.91 -3.87 11.43
N ASP A 181 7.60 -2.73 11.50
CA ASP A 181 7.57 -1.82 12.65
C ASP A 181 6.29 -0.96 12.68
N GLY A 182 5.58 -0.90 11.56
CA GLY A 182 4.35 -0.13 11.41
C GLY A 182 3.77 -0.25 10.01
N VAL A 183 2.68 0.48 9.80
CA VAL A 183 1.99 0.56 8.50
C VAL A 183 1.73 2.01 8.11
N GLU A 184 1.78 2.26 6.81
CA GLU A 184 1.30 3.50 6.21
C GLU A 184 0.00 3.22 5.44
N ILE A 185 -1.03 4.04 5.64
CA ILE A 185 -2.30 3.92 4.90
C ILE A 185 -2.20 4.71 3.60
N HIS A 186 -2.22 4.03 2.45
CA HIS A 186 -2.16 4.72 1.17
C HIS A 186 -3.51 5.37 0.81
N SER A 187 -3.63 6.67 1.10
CA SER A 187 -4.80 7.48 0.77
C SER A 187 -4.45 8.65 -0.17
N ALA A 188 -3.70 8.34 -1.23
CA ALA A 188 -3.18 9.32 -2.21
C ALA A 188 -3.08 8.67 -3.60
N ASN A 189 -2.58 9.42 -4.59
CA ASN A 189 -2.25 9.00 -5.96
C ASN A 189 -3.42 8.45 -6.83
N GLY A 190 -4.66 8.70 -6.42
CA GLY A 190 -5.90 8.37 -7.10
C GLY A 190 -6.46 7.00 -6.75
N TYR A 191 -5.94 6.35 -5.70
CA TYR A 191 -6.36 5.01 -5.27
C TYR A 191 -7.61 5.04 -4.38
N LEU A 192 -8.08 3.86 -3.94
CA LEU A 192 -9.45 3.70 -3.43
C LEU A 192 -9.82 4.74 -2.36
N LEU A 193 -9.00 4.89 -1.31
CA LEU A 193 -9.32 5.82 -0.22
C LEU A 193 -9.38 7.27 -0.71
N GLU A 194 -8.48 7.70 -1.59
CA GLU A 194 -8.52 9.04 -2.16
C GLU A 194 -9.72 9.24 -3.10
N GLN A 195 -10.19 8.18 -3.78
CA GLN A 195 -11.43 8.21 -4.56
C GLN A 195 -12.65 8.55 -3.69
N PHE A 196 -12.62 8.25 -2.38
CA PHE A 196 -13.65 8.68 -1.43
C PHE A 196 -13.44 10.11 -0.90
N LEU A 197 -12.21 10.64 -0.94
CA LEU A 197 -11.90 11.99 -0.42
C LEU A 197 -12.24 13.13 -1.39
N PHE A 198 -12.30 12.88 -2.71
CA PHE A 198 -12.59 13.94 -3.68
C PHE A 198 -14.09 14.21 -3.86
N ASP A 199 -14.50 15.41 -3.44
CA ASP A 199 -15.88 15.94 -3.45
C ASP A 199 -16.50 16.16 -4.86
N GLY A 200 -15.72 16.08 -5.94
CA GLY A 200 -16.20 16.35 -7.32
C GLY A 200 -16.95 15.19 -7.98
N LEU A 201 -17.22 14.12 -7.25
CA LEU A 201 -17.73 12.87 -7.78
C LEU A 201 -19.15 12.65 -7.22
N PRO A 202 -20.16 12.33 -8.06
CA PRO A 202 -21.52 12.11 -7.58
C PRO A 202 -21.51 11.04 -6.48
N ARG A 203 -21.74 11.46 -5.24
CA ARG A 203 -21.81 10.55 -4.09
C ARG A 203 -23.08 9.71 -4.23
N HIS A 204 -23.01 8.45 -3.83
CA HIS A 204 -24.22 7.72 -3.47
C HIS A 204 -24.95 8.54 -2.38
N LYS A 205 -26.19 8.97 -2.66
CA LYS A 205 -27.04 9.74 -1.73
C LYS A 205 -27.33 9.03 -0.38
N LYS A 206 -26.81 7.82 -0.16
CA LYS A 206 -27.10 6.97 1.00
C LYS A 206 -25.99 6.90 2.06
N ILE A 207 -24.86 7.59 1.89
CA ILE A 207 -23.72 7.50 2.83
C ILE A 207 -23.84 8.51 4.00
N VAL A 208 -24.91 9.32 4.03
CA VAL A 208 -25.12 10.31 5.10
C VAL A 208 -26.54 10.13 5.65
N ASP A 209 -26.73 9.11 6.47
CA ASP A 209 -27.80 9.01 7.47
C ASP A 209 -27.31 8.11 8.62
#